data_AF-A0A820QQK6-F1
#
_entry.id   AF-A0A820QQK6-F1
#
_cell.length_a   1.000
_cell.length_b   1.000
_cell.length_c   1.000
_cell.angle_alpha   90.00
_cell.angle_beta   90.00
_cell.angle_gamma   90.00
#
_symmetry.space_group_name_H-M   'P 1'
#
loop_
_entity.id
_entity.type
_entity.pdbx_description
1 polymer ?
#
loop_
_entity_poly.entity_id
_entity_poly.type
_entity_poly.pdbx_seq_one_letter_code
_entity_poly.pdbx_strand_id
1 'polypeptide(L)'
;VCTTKINANIAMVLSFLYKCVRVFCEYFKELEEESIRDNFVIVYELLDELMDFGFPQSTDSNILQEYITQEAHKIEQVRPPQALTNQVSWRSDGVKYRKNEVFLDVIEAVNILVKI
;
A
#
# COMPACT_ATOMS: atom_id res chain seq x y z
N VAL A 1 -10.12 2.95 -12.61
CA VAL A 1 -10.05 4.11 -13.54
C VAL A 1 -10.02 5.37 -12.70
N CYS A 2 -9.13 6.33 -13.01
CA CYS A 2 -9.07 7.64 -12.34
C CYS A 2 -9.51 8.73 -13.33
N THR A 3 -10.50 9.55 -12.96
CA THR A 3 -11.01 10.63 -13.80
C THR A 3 -10.75 11.97 -13.12
N THR A 4 -10.33 12.97 -13.89
CA THR A 4 -10.10 14.33 -13.39
C THR A 4 -10.43 15.35 -14.47
N LYS A 5 -10.94 16.52 -14.05
CA LYS A 5 -11.28 17.65 -14.94
C LYS A 5 -10.22 18.76 -14.91
N ILE A 6 -9.23 18.64 -14.03
CA ILE A 6 -8.14 19.60 -13.88
C ILE A 6 -6.88 19.08 -14.56
N ASN A 7 -5.93 19.98 -14.83
CA ASN A 7 -4.60 19.61 -15.32
C ASN A 7 -3.79 18.95 -14.19
N ALA A 8 -4.01 17.65 -13.98
CA ALA A 8 -3.34 16.87 -12.95
C ALA A 8 -2.01 16.31 -13.45
N ASN A 9 -1.10 16.04 -12.52
CA ASN A 9 0.14 15.33 -12.83
C ASN A 9 -0.15 13.86 -13.17
N ILE A 10 -0.07 13.52 -14.46
CA ILE A 10 -0.39 12.17 -14.97
C ILE A 10 0.56 11.11 -14.39
N ALA A 11 1.85 11.44 -14.20
CA ALA A 11 2.81 10.49 -13.63
C ALA A 11 2.46 10.15 -12.17
N MET A 12 1.96 11.13 -11.41
CA MET A 12 1.47 10.90 -10.05
C MET A 12 0.26 9.97 -10.05
N VAL A 13 -0.72 10.20 -10.94
CA VAL A 13 -1.92 9.36 -11.05
C VAL A 13 -1.55 7.92 -11.41
N LEU A 14 -0.67 7.72 -12.40
CA LEU A 14 -0.23 6.37 -12.79
C LEU A 14 0.55 5.69 -11.67
N SER A 15 1.49 6.39 -11.04
CA SER A 15 2.25 5.86 -9.90
C SER A 15 1.33 5.46 -8.75
N PHE A 16 0.32 6.28 -8.44
CA PHE A 16 -0.70 5.97 -7.46
C PHE A 16 -1.49 4.71 -7.82
N LEU A 17 -1.93 4.57 -9.07
CA LEU A 17 -2.67 3.38 -9.51
C LEU A 17 -1.84 2.09 -9.36
N TYR A 18 -0.56 2.12 -9.75
CA TYR A 18 0.34 0.98 -9.54
C TYR A 18 0.53 0.65 -8.06
N LYS A 19 0.71 1.68 -7.21
CA LYS A 19 0.82 1.50 -5.76
C LYS A 19 -0.47 0.95 -5.15
N CYS A 20 -1.63 1.45 -5.56
CA CYS A 20 -2.94 1.00 -5.09
C CYS A 20 -3.15 -0.50 -5.41
N VAL A 21 -2.83 -0.92 -6.63
CA VAL A 21 -2.84 -2.34 -7.00
C VAL A 21 -1.87 -3.14 -6.13
N ARG A 22 -0.66 -2.64 -5.89
CA ARG A 22 0.32 -3.32 -5.03
C ARG A 22 -0.20 -3.50 -3.59
N VAL A 23 -0.80 -2.47 -3.01
CA VAL A 23 -1.41 -2.53 -1.68
C VAL A 23 -2.53 -3.59 -1.66
N PHE A 24 -3.41 -3.61 -2.65
CA PHE A 24 -4.44 -4.65 -2.73
C PHE A 24 -3.88 -6.05 -2.89
N CYS A 25 -2.83 -6.25 -3.68
CA CYS A 25 -2.14 -7.55 -3.76
C CYS A 25 -1.50 -7.95 -2.43
N GLU A 26 -0.94 -7.01 -1.67
CA GLU A 26 -0.35 -7.29 -0.35
C GLU A 26 -1.43 -7.63 0.71
N TYR A 27 -2.65 -7.09 0.58
CA TYR A 27 -3.79 -7.41 1.47
C TYR A 27 -4.51 -8.71 1.10
N PHE A 28 -4.75 -8.95 -0.19
CA PHE A 28 -5.59 -10.06 -0.66
C PHE A 28 -4.81 -11.23 -1.24
N LYS A 29 -3.48 -11.10 -1.39
CA LYS A 29 -2.57 -12.00 -2.13
C LYS A 29 -2.83 -12.03 -3.63
N GLU A 30 -4.07 -12.27 -4.02
CA GLU A 30 -4.54 -12.25 -5.41
C GLU A 30 -5.69 -11.24 -5.55
N LEU A 31 -5.55 -10.34 -6.53
CA LEU A 31 -6.53 -9.31 -6.83
C LEU A 31 -7.48 -9.78 -7.94
N GLU A 32 -8.59 -10.40 -7.54
CA GLU A 32 -9.64 -10.89 -8.43
C GLU A 32 -10.99 -10.22 -8.11
N GLU A 33 -12.01 -10.46 -8.95
CA GLU A 33 -13.35 -9.92 -8.73
C GLU A 33 -13.95 -10.41 -7.39
N GLU A 34 -13.74 -11.69 -7.06
CA GLU A 34 -14.19 -12.29 -5.81
C GLU A 34 -13.51 -11.63 -4.60
N SER A 35 -12.18 -11.40 -4.68
CA SER A 35 -11.42 -10.69 -3.64
C SER A 35 -12.02 -9.32 -3.31
N ILE A 36 -12.46 -8.56 -4.33
CA ILE A 36 -13.08 -7.25 -4.13
C ILE A 36 -14.48 -7.37 -3.55
N ARG A 37 -15.27 -8.34 -4.03
CA ARG A 37 -16.65 -8.55 -3.59
C ARG A 37 -16.74 -8.95 -2.12
N ASP A 38 -15.87 -9.87 -1.71
CA ASP A 38 -15.86 -10.42 -0.36
C ASP A 38 -15.27 -9.45 0.66
N ASN A 39 -14.36 -8.57 0.23
CA ASN A 39 -13.66 -7.61 1.10
C ASN A 39 -14.06 -6.15 0.85
N PHE A 40 -15.28 -5.89 0.35
CA PHE A 40 -15.69 -4.55 -0.09
C PHE A 40 -15.56 -3.48 1.01
N VAL A 41 -15.80 -3.82 2.28
CA VAL A 41 -15.64 -2.89 3.42
C VAL A 41 -14.21 -2.39 3.51
N ILE A 42 -13.25 -3.31 3.47
CA ILE A 42 -11.81 -3.03 3.58
C ILE A 42 -11.33 -2.24 2.36
N VAL A 43 -11.86 -2.56 1.17
CA VAL A 43 -11.54 -1.80 -0.04
C VAL A 43 -11.96 -0.34 0.11
N TYR A 44 -13.13 -0.05 0.68
CA TYR A 44 -13.55 1.34 0.91
C TYR A 44 -12.69 2.05 1.95
N GLU A 45 -12.37 1.40 3.06
CA GLU A 45 -11.48 1.96 4.09
C GLU A 45 -10.08 2.25 3.54
N LEU A 46 -9.53 1.32 2.76
CA LEU A 46 -8.23 1.51 2.09
C LEU A 46 -8.28 2.67 1.10
N LEU A 47 -9.34 2.79 0.30
CA LEU A 47 -9.44 3.88 -0.67
C LEU A 47 -9.51 5.25 0.00
N ASP A 48 -10.18 5.36 1.15
CA ASP A 48 -10.28 6.61 1.93
C ASP A 48 -8.93 7.02 2.51
N GLU A 49 -8.16 6.07 3.05
CA GLU A 49 -6.83 6.36 3.61
C GLU A 49 -5.71 6.53 2.56
N LEU A 50 -5.81 5.84 1.42
CA LEU A 50 -4.80 5.91 0.36
C LEU A 50 -4.77 7.29 -0.33
N MET A 51 -5.92 7.94 -0.46
CA MET A 51 -6.05 9.20 -1.20
C MET A 51 -7.14 10.10 -0.61
N ASP A 52 -6.73 11.29 -0.19
CA ASP A 52 -7.66 12.35 0.20
C ASP A 52 -7.64 13.50 -0.83
N PHE A 53 -8.82 13.91 -1.29
CA PHE A 53 -9.03 15.00 -2.25
C PHE A 53 -8.14 14.95 -3.51
N GLY A 54 -7.77 13.75 -3.98
CA GLY A 54 -6.91 13.56 -5.14
C GLY A 54 -5.39 13.62 -4.84
N PHE A 55 -5.02 13.76 -3.58
CA PHE A 55 -3.64 13.71 -3.10
C PHE A 55 -3.38 12.37 -2.41
N PRO A 56 -2.48 11.52 -2.95
CA PRO A 56 -2.06 10.31 -2.27
C PRO A 56 -1.46 10.62 -0.90
N GLN A 57 -1.94 9.95 0.15
CA GLN A 57 -1.45 10.11 1.52
C GLN A 57 -0.53 8.94 1.88
N SER A 58 -1.07 7.93 2.55
CA SER A 58 -0.32 6.82 3.11
C SER A 58 -0.48 5.59 2.23
N THR A 59 0.59 5.18 1.54
CA THR A 59 0.59 4.06 0.58
C THR A 59 1.39 2.85 1.05
N ASP A 60 1.83 2.85 2.31
CA ASP A 60 2.64 1.80 2.91
C ASP A 60 1.71 0.77 3.59
N SER A 61 1.53 -0.37 2.94
CA SER A 61 0.66 -1.46 3.40
C SER A 61 0.97 -1.96 4.81
N ASN A 62 2.24 -2.08 5.18
CA ASN A 62 2.65 -2.52 6.53
C ASN A 62 2.06 -1.63 7.63
N ILE A 63 2.01 -0.31 7.40
CA ILE A 63 1.43 0.62 8.37
C ILE A 63 -0.09 0.61 8.28
N LEU A 64 -0.65 0.54 7.07
CA LEU A 64 -2.09 0.43 6.89
C LEU A 64 -2.65 -0.83 7.55
N GLN A 65 -1.91 -1.94 7.56
CA GLN A 65 -2.34 -3.21 8.16
C GLN A 65 -2.40 -3.15 9.69
N GLU A 66 -1.66 -2.24 10.33
CA GLU A 66 -1.75 -2.01 11.78
C GLU A 66 -3.07 -1.30 12.17
N TYR A 67 -3.68 -0.56 11.24
CA TYR A 67 -4.85 0.27 11.47
C TYR A 67 -6.14 -0.29 10.85
N ILE A 68 -6.03 -0.82 9.62
CA ILE A 68 -7.13 -1.41 8.83
C ILE A 68 -6.95 -2.93 8.84
N THR A 69 -7.59 -3.59 9.81
CA THR A 69 -7.48 -5.04 10.03
C THR A 69 -8.68 -5.80 9.47
N GLN A 70 -8.43 -6.99 8.92
CA GLN A 70 -9.50 -7.89 8.43
C GLN A 70 -10.32 -8.53 9.57
N GLU A 71 -9.74 -8.65 10.77
CA GLU A 71 -10.40 -9.26 11.91
C GLU A 71 -11.12 -8.21 12.75
N ALA A 72 -12.36 -8.52 13.16
CA ALA A 72 -13.18 -7.70 14.05
C ALA A 72 -12.62 -7.74 15.48
N HIS A 73 -11.44 -7.18 15.70
CA HIS A 73 -10.96 -6.92 17.05
C HIS A 73 -11.81 -5.82 17.67
N LYS A 74 -12.35 -6.11 18.87
CA LYS A 74 -13.13 -5.17 19.69
C LYS A 74 -12.47 -3.79 19.66
N ILE A 75 -13.29 -2.79 19.32
CA ILE A 75 -12.98 -1.38 19.24
C ILE A 75 -12.45 -0.89 20.61
N GLU A 76 -11.18 -1.10 20.89
CA GLU A 76 -10.40 -0.21 21.76
C GLU A 76 -9.76 0.81 20.82
N GLN A 77 -10.05 2.10 21.08
CA GLN A 77 -9.64 3.27 20.28
C GLN A 77 -8.41 3.01 19.41
N VAL A 78 -8.64 2.73 18.13
CA VAL A 78 -7.57 2.57 17.15
C VAL A 78 -6.95 3.95 16.98
N ARG A 79 -5.87 4.23 17.71
CA ARG A 79 -5.09 5.44 17.52
C ARG A 79 -4.25 5.20 16.26
N PRO A 80 -4.23 6.13 15.30
CA PRO A 80 -3.38 5.99 14.12
C PRO A 80 -1.92 5.80 14.56
N PRO A 81 -1.18 4.87 13.95
CA PRO A 81 0.21 4.61 14.29
C PRO A 81 1.02 5.92 14.21
N GLN A 82 1.92 6.15 15.17
CA GLN A 82 2.79 7.34 15.14
C GLN A 82 3.66 7.39 13.87
N ALA A 83 3.92 6.25 13.23
CA ALA A 83 4.62 6.15 11.95
C ALA A 83 3.92 6.94 10.81
N LEU A 84 2.60 7.16 10.90
CA LEU A 84 1.83 7.90 9.88
C LEU A 84 2.21 9.38 9.81
N THR A 85 2.60 9.96 10.95
CA THR A 85 2.96 11.39 11.07
C THR A 85 4.46 11.61 11.29
N ASN A 86 5.24 10.53 11.38
CA ASN A 86 6.68 10.59 11.60
C ASN A 86 7.45 10.71 10.28
N GLN A 87 8.70 11.19 10.34
CA GLN A 87 9.56 11.31 9.15
C GLN A 87 9.88 9.94 8.52
N VAL A 88 9.76 8.86 9.30
CA VAL A 88 9.94 7.48 8.85
C VAL A 88 8.57 6.81 8.74
N SER A 89 8.03 6.71 7.52
CA SER A 89 6.69 6.19 7.25
C SER A 89 6.62 4.69 6.95
N TRP A 90 7.75 4.03 6.69
CA TRP A 90 7.78 2.65 6.18
C TRP A 90 8.10 1.60 7.26
N ARG A 91 8.38 2.03 8.49
CA ARG A 91 8.79 1.15 9.60
C ARG A 91 8.29 1.66 10.94
N SER A 92 7.57 0.80 11.65
CA SER A 92 7.12 1.03 13.01
C SER A 92 8.27 0.98 14.02
N ASP A 93 8.15 1.74 15.11
CA ASP A 93 9.15 1.76 16.17
C ASP A 93 9.09 0.47 17.02
N GLY A 94 10.22 0.11 17.64
CA GLY A 94 10.28 -0.99 18.61
C GLY A 94 10.35 -2.41 18.02
N VAL A 95 10.50 -2.58 16.71
CA VAL A 95 10.67 -3.91 16.08
C VAL A 95 11.93 -4.61 16.60
N LYS A 96 11.76 -5.72 17.32
CA LYS A 96 12.84 -6.54 17.89
C LYS A 96 12.79 -7.97 17.36
N TYR A 97 13.93 -8.50 16.92
CA TYR A 97 14.08 -9.89 16.49
C TYR A 97 14.96 -10.67 17.47
N ARG A 98 14.67 -11.97 17.63
CA ARG A 98 15.50 -12.88 18.44
C ARG A 98 16.88 -13.09 17.82
N LYS A 99 16.94 -13.12 16.48
CA LYS A 99 18.17 -13.17 15.69
C LYS A 99 18.02 -12.12 14.58
N ASN A 100 18.95 -11.17 14.53
CA ASN A 100 18.94 -10.13 13.52
C ASN A 100 19.68 -10.66 12.29
N GLU A 101 18.94 -11.03 11.25
CA GLU A 101 19.47 -11.51 9.97
C GLU A 101 18.98 -10.61 8.84
N VAL A 102 19.81 -10.43 7.82
CA VAL A 102 19.47 -9.66 6.61
C VAL A 102 19.79 -10.54 5.42
N PHE A 103 18.83 -10.69 4.52
CA PHE A 103 18.97 -11.41 3.26
C PHE A 103 19.10 -10.39 2.13
N LEU A 104 20.04 -10.62 1.21
CA LEU A 104 20.25 -9.76 0.04
C LEU A 104 20.19 -10.61 -1.23
N ASP A 105 19.25 -10.29 -2.11
CA ASP A 105 19.12 -10.90 -3.44
C ASP A 105 19.59 -9.91 -4.52
N VAL A 106 20.59 -10.30 -5.30
CA VAL A 106 21.09 -9.52 -6.45
C VAL A 106 20.48 -10.08 -7.73
N ILE A 107 19.54 -9.35 -8.31
CA ILE A 107 18.83 -9.75 -9.53
C ILE A 107 19.34 -8.91 -10.70
N GLU A 108 19.99 -9.56 -11.68
CA GLU A 108 20.46 -8.93 -12.91
C GLU A 108 19.49 -9.19 -14.07
N ALA A 109 19.12 -8.13 -14.80
CA ALA A 109 18.26 -8.20 -15.97
C ALA A 109 18.97 -7.63 -17.21
N VAL A 110 19.37 -8.50 -18.14
CA VAL A 110 20.12 -8.11 -19.35
C VAL A 110 19.16 -7.99 -20.54
N ASN A 111 18.91 -6.75 -20.98
CA ASN A 111 18.09 -6.46 -22.16
C ASN A 111 19.00 -6.28 -23.39
N ILE A 112 18.86 -7.13 -24.42
CA ILE A 112 19.61 -7.04 -25.68
C ILE A 112 18.62 -6.92 -26.86
N LEU A 113 18.84 -5.93 -27.72
CA LEU A 113 18.17 -5.79 -29.01
C LEU A 113 19.22 -5.67 -30.12
N VAL A 114 19.37 -6.72 -30.94
CA VAL A 114 20.27 -6.71 -32.10
C VAL A 114 19.46 -6.42 -33.36
N LYS A 115 19.82 -5.36 -34.08
CA LYS A 115 19.36 -5.13 -35.46
C LYS A 115 20.35 -5.82 -36.41
N ILE A 116 19.81 -6.61 -37.33
CA ILE A 116 20.54 -7.21 -38.47
C ILE A 116 20.67 -6.17 -39.58
#